data_AF-A0AA35W0W5-F1
#
_entry.id   AF-A0AA35W0W5-F1
#
_cell.length_a   1.000
_cell.length_b   1.000
_cell.length_c   1.000
_cell.angle_alpha   90.00
_cell.angle_beta   90.00
_cell.angle_gamma   90.00
#
_symmetry.space_group_name_H-M   'P 1'
#
loop_
_entity.id
_entity.type
_entity.pdbx_description
1 polymer ?
#
loop_
_entity_poly.entity_id
_entity_poly.type
_entity_poly.pdbx_seq_one_letter_code
_entity_poly.pdbx_strand_id
1 'polypeptide(L)'
;MFGRDLISDVKSELSGHLEEVVLGLMMTPQEYDAAAVYNAIKGLGTDESTLIEILCTRSNEEIIALKKQYKSAYGKDVERRCIGYF
;
A
#
# COMPACT_ATOMS: atom_id res chain seq x y z
N MET A 1 -22.22 1.99 -18.61
CA MET A 1 -20.77 1.98 -18.26
C MET A 1 -20.06 0.96 -19.14
N PHE A 2 -18.83 1.23 -19.57
CA PHE A 2 -18.13 0.56 -20.69
C PHE A 2 -17.76 -0.93 -20.50
N GLY A 3 -18.09 -1.55 -19.36
CA GLY A 3 -17.82 -2.97 -19.11
C GLY A 3 -16.34 -3.34 -18.97
N ARG A 4 -15.46 -2.36 -18.83
CA ARG A 4 -14.01 -2.51 -18.66
C ARG A 4 -13.56 -2.06 -17.27
N ASP A 5 -12.43 -2.60 -16.82
CA ASP A 5 -11.79 -2.21 -15.58
C ASP A 5 -10.86 -1.01 -15.80
N LEU A 6 -11.11 0.09 -15.07
CA LEU A 6 -10.35 1.33 -15.25
C LEU A 6 -8.89 1.18 -14.82
N ILE A 7 -8.59 0.34 -13.83
CA ILE A 7 -7.22 0.07 -13.40
C ILE A 7 -6.43 -0.59 -14.53
N SER A 8 -7.03 -1.58 -15.20
CA SER A 8 -6.44 -2.22 -16.38
C SER A 8 -6.19 -1.23 -17.51
N ASP A 9 -7.15 -0.35 -17.79
CA ASP A 9 -7.02 0.66 -18.86
C ASP A 9 -5.87 1.64 -18.53
N VAL A 10 -5.71 2.07 -17.27
CA VAL A 10 -4.61 2.97 -16.87
C VAL A 10 -3.25 2.28 -17.04
N LYS A 11 -3.14 1.00 -16.66
CA LYS A 11 -1.90 0.21 -16.79
C LYS A 11 -1.48 -0.04 -18.25
N SER A 12 -2.41 -0.02 -19.20
CA SER A 12 -2.06 -0.19 -20.62
C SER A 12 -1.64 1.11 -21.29
N GLU A 13 -2.08 2.26 -20.78
CA GLU A 13 -1.87 3.57 -21.41
C GLU A 13 -0.74 4.39 -20.76
N LEU A 14 -0.46 4.20 -19.46
CA LEU A 14 0.56 4.92 -18.72
C LEU A 14 1.75 4.02 -18.38
N SER A 15 2.90 4.64 -18.11
CA SER A 15 4.09 3.94 -17.60
C SER A 15 4.91 4.81 -16.66
N GLY A 16 5.78 4.17 -15.87
CA GLY A 16 6.70 4.84 -14.95
C GLY A 16 6.00 5.59 -13.83
N HIS A 17 6.60 6.68 -13.35
CA HIS A 17 6.10 7.42 -12.19
C HIS A 17 4.68 7.99 -12.36
N LEU A 18 4.29 8.33 -13.60
CA LEU A 18 2.94 8.82 -13.85
C LEU A 18 1.89 7.72 -13.64
N GLU A 19 2.16 6.49 -14.09
CA GLU A 19 1.30 5.34 -13.84
C GLU A 19 1.18 5.07 -12.33
N GLU A 20 2.31 5.06 -11.61
CA GLU A 20 2.35 4.83 -10.17
C GLU A 20 1.48 5.83 -9.39
N VAL A 21 1.60 7.12 -9.73
CA VAL A 21 0.81 8.19 -9.09
C VAL A 21 -0.68 8.06 -9.41
N VAL A 22 -1.04 7.83 -10.69
CA VAL A 22 -2.45 7.74 -11.09
C VAL A 22 -3.12 6.52 -10.46
N LEU A 23 -2.45 5.37 -10.45
CA LEU A 23 -2.96 4.17 -9.77
C LEU A 23 -3.08 4.38 -8.26
N GLY A 24 -2.12 5.05 -7.64
CA GLY A 24 -2.18 5.41 -6.22
C GLY A 24 -3.38 6.29 -5.89
N LEU A 25 -3.71 7.27 -6.74
CA LEU A 25 -4.86 8.17 -6.58
C LEU A 25 -6.22 7.46 -6.77
N MET A 26 -6.23 6.28 -7.40
CA MET A 26 -7.44 5.48 -7.58
C MET A 26 -7.71 4.53 -6.41
N MET A 27 -6.76 4.38 -5.47
CA MET A 27 -6.93 3.56 -4.27
C MET A 27 -7.65 4.34 -3.18
N THR A 28 -8.36 3.63 -2.31
CA THR A 28 -8.75 4.19 -1.01
C THR A 28 -7.50 4.48 -0.16
N PRO A 29 -7.56 5.40 0.81
CA PRO A 29 -6.38 5.73 1.64
C PRO A 29 -5.77 4.50 2.33
N GLN A 30 -6.60 3.57 2.80
CA GLN A 30 -6.15 2.37 3.51
C GLN A 30 -5.53 1.33 2.57
N GLU A 31 -6.01 1.25 1.33
CA GLU A 31 -5.41 0.41 0.29
C GLU A 31 -4.03 0.90 -0.08
N TYR A 32 -3.89 2.23 -0.27
CA TYR A 32 -2.62 2.85 -0.56
C TYR A 32 -1.61 2.64 0.58
N ASP A 33 -2.00 2.95 1.82
CA ASP A 33 -1.13 2.75 2.99
C ASP A 33 -0.71 1.28 3.15
N ALA A 34 -1.63 0.33 2.97
CA ALA A 34 -1.31 -1.09 3.04
C ALA A 34 -0.31 -1.51 1.94
N ALA A 35 -0.49 -1.02 0.71
CA ALA A 35 0.42 -1.30 -0.40
C ALA A 35 1.80 -0.67 -0.18
N ALA A 36 1.87 0.56 0.32
CA ALA A 36 3.11 1.24 0.64
C ALA A 36 3.89 0.50 1.74
N VAL A 37 3.22 0.13 2.84
CA VAL A 37 3.83 -0.69 3.91
C VAL A 37 4.32 -2.03 3.37
N TYR A 38 3.54 -2.71 2.54
CA TYR A 38 3.95 -3.98 1.93
C TYR A 38 5.20 -3.81 1.07
N ASN A 39 5.23 -2.79 0.21
CA ASN A 39 6.35 -2.50 -0.65
C ASN A 39 7.62 -2.15 0.14
N ALA A 40 7.47 -1.44 1.25
CA ALA A 40 8.59 -1.09 2.12
C ALA A 40 9.26 -2.30 2.80
N ILE A 41 8.56 -3.44 2.93
CA ILE A 41 9.05 -4.64 3.67
C ILE A 41 9.08 -5.94 2.84
N LYS A 42 8.71 -5.91 1.55
CA LYS A 42 8.69 -7.14 0.72
C LYS A 42 10.07 -7.57 0.24
N GLY A 43 11.01 -6.63 0.12
CA GLY A 43 12.30 -6.81 -0.56
C GLY A 43 13.47 -7.23 0.35
N LEU A 44 14.68 -7.16 -0.24
CA LEU A 44 15.92 -7.22 0.52
C LEU A 44 16.16 -5.85 1.17
N GLY A 45 16.23 -5.82 2.49
CA GLY A 45 16.23 -4.59 3.26
C GLY A 45 14.81 -4.06 3.50
N THR A 46 14.75 -2.84 4.02
CA THR A 46 13.54 -2.16 4.41
C THR A 46 13.61 -0.73 3.91
N ASP A 47 12.49 -0.16 3.46
CA ASP A 47 12.36 1.29 3.30
C ASP A 47 11.84 1.88 4.61
N GLU A 48 12.77 2.21 5.50
CA GLU A 48 12.42 2.74 6.82
C GLU A 48 11.75 4.12 6.72
N SER A 49 12.07 4.91 5.69
CA SER A 49 11.52 6.26 5.53
C SER A 49 10.01 6.20 5.30
N THR A 50 9.56 5.35 4.38
CA THR A 50 8.13 5.13 4.11
C THR A 50 7.40 4.55 5.33
N LEU A 51 8.02 3.59 6.03
CA LEU A 51 7.42 3.03 7.25
C LEU A 51 7.25 4.06 8.36
N ILE A 52 8.28 4.87 8.62
CA ILE A 52 8.25 5.92 9.64
C ILE A 52 7.19 6.95 9.27
N GLU A 53 7.15 7.40 8.01
CA GLU A 53 6.15 8.37 7.54
C GLU A 53 4.74 7.87 7.82
N ILE A 54 4.38 6.66 7.40
CA ILE A 54 3.03 6.14 7.56
C ILE A 54 2.72 5.87 9.04
N LEU A 55 3.59 5.13 9.75
CA LEU A 55 3.30 4.66 11.11
C LEU A 55 3.35 5.79 12.15
N CYS A 56 4.10 6.87 11.90
CA CYS A 56 4.22 7.99 12.84
C CYS A 56 3.29 9.17 12.53
N THR A 57 2.60 9.19 11.38
CA THR A 57 1.70 10.30 11.01
C THR A 57 0.22 9.91 10.97
N ARG A 58 -0.11 8.62 10.80
CA ARG A 58 -1.51 8.15 10.81
C ARG A 58 -2.09 8.13 12.22
N SER A 59 -3.36 8.50 12.31
CA SER A 59 -4.18 8.39 13.52
C SER A 59 -4.47 6.92 13.87
N ASN A 60 -4.90 6.67 15.11
CA ASN A 60 -5.25 5.34 15.57
C ASN A 60 -6.33 4.67 14.70
N GLU A 61 -7.33 5.44 14.25
CA GLU A 61 -8.41 4.95 13.40
C GLU A 61 -7.88 4.52 12.02
N GLU A 62 -7.00 5.33 11.42
CA GLU A 62 -6.33 5.02 10.16
C GLU A 62 -5.43 3.79 10.29
N ILE A 63 -4.68 3.66 11.39
CA ILE A 63 -3.84 2.49 11.66
C ILE A 63 -4.68 1.21 11.78
N ILE A 64 -5.84 1.25 12.46
CA ILE A 64 -6.74 0.10 12.55
C ILE A 64 -7.25 -0.29 11.15
N ALA A 65 -7.61 0.69 10.35
CA ALA A 65 -8.12 0.48 9.00
C ALA A 65 -7.03 -0.07 8.06
N LEU A 66 -5.80 0.46 8.15
CA LEU A 66 -4.61 -0.05 7.48
C LEU A 66 -4.36 -1.52 7.86
N LYS A 67 -4.33 -1.86 9.15
CA LYS A 67 -4.10 -3.25 9.60
C LYS A 67 -5.13 -4.21 9.02
N LYS A 68 -6.42 -3.81 9.02
CA LYS A 68 -7.50 -4.61 8.43
C LYS A 68 -7.30 -4.79 6.92
N GLN A 69 -7.00 -3.71 6.20
CA GLN A 69 -6.81 -3.75 4.75
C GLN A 69 -5.58 -4.58 4.37
N TYR A 70 -4.46 -4.39 5.05
CA TYR A 70 -3.24 -5.15 4.83
C TYR A 70 -3.46 -6.65 5.04
N LYS A 71 -4.15 -7.03 6.12
CA LYS A 71 -4.49 -8.43 6.39
C LYS A 71 -5.37 -9.01 5.30
N SER A 72 -6.37 -8.25 4.83
CA SER A 72 -7.25 -8.65 3.73
C SER A 72 -6.49 -8.84 2.41
N ALA A 73 -5.55 -7.94 2.09
CA ALA A 73 -4.82 -7.96 0.83
C ALA A 73 -3.68 -8.99 0.78
N TYR A 74 -2.97 -9.20 1.90
CA TYR A 74 -1.71 -9.98 1.92
C TYR A 74 -1.75 -11.21 2.83
N GLY A 75 -2.85 -11.45 3.54
CA GLY A 75 -3.04 -12.63 4.39
C GLY A 75 -2.11 -12.71 5.62
N LYS A 76 -1.43 -11.61 5.97
CA LYS A 76 -0.48 -11.52 7.09
C LYS A 76 -0.78 -10.28 7.92
N ASP A 77 -0.50 -10.34 9.22
CA ASP A 77 -0.57 -9.18 10.09
C ASP A 77 0.66 -8.28 9.89
N VAL A 78 0.45 -6.97 9.79
CA VAL A 78 1.53 -5.96 9.64
C VAL A 78 2.59 -6.12 10.72
N GLU A 79 2.16 -6.24 11.97
CA GLU A 79 3.03 -6.38 13.14
C GLU A 79 3.99 -7.56 13.00
N ARG A 80 3.47 -8.73 12.60
CA ARG A 80 4.28 -9.93 12.41
C ARG A 80 5.29 -9.76 11.28
N ARG A 81 4.95 -8.97 10.26
CA ARG A 81 5.85 -8.71 9.13
C ARG A 81 6.95 -7.73 9.50
N CYS A 82 6.67 -6.73 10.34
CA CYS A 82 7.68 -5.78 10.83
C CYS A 82 8.63 -6.41 11.87
N ILE A 83 8.15 -7.31 12.72
CA ILE A 83 8.97 -7.92 13.78
C ILE A 83 9.97 -8.96 13.23
N GLY A 84 9.64 -9.67 12.15
CA GLY A 84 10.49 -10.75 11.62
C GLY A 84 11.83 -10.33 10.98
N TYR A 85 12.23 -9.07 11.15
CA TYR A 85 13.49 -8.50 10.64
C TYR A 85 14.44 -8.02 11.76
N PHE A 86 14.04 -8.17 13.03
CA PHE A 86 14.90 -8.05 14.21
C PHE A 86 15.12 -9.42 14.84
#